data_AF-A0A3G7THW0-F1
#
_entry.id   AF-A0A3G7THW0-F1
#
_cell.length_a   1.000
_cell.length_b   1.000
_cell.length_c   1.000
_cell.angle_alpha   90.00
_cell.angle_beta   90.00
_cell.angle_gamma   90.00
#
_symmetry.space_group_name_H-M   'P 1'
#
loop_
_entity.id
_entity.type
_entity.pdbx_description
1 polymer ?
#
loop_
_entity_poly.entity_id
_entity_poly.type
_entity_poly.pdbx_seq_one_letter_code
_entity_poly.pdbx_strand_id
1 'polypeptide(L)'
;MKITLDIEEAFGVIDYDNAGGLISHIDIALTEKFYETPKIKITNFILNTIDEPIIEQLTNQASPVIPESIISDGFILVKSALIEFEELDRLESELSIQIGDNKHTTQSSWGRKIQNNDRIYDLGGKLLFNPNISIKLCLITSKKIKLTYSTNDAILIDSYTDLTHEIEKANQEMKNKTSSTPATLFDIEVIKNHTKSDSDKGYNIYFES
;
A
#
# COMPACT_ATOMS: atom_id res chain seq x y z
N MET A 1 8.92 -13.44 15.17
CA MET A 1 9.75 -12.23 15.32
C MET A 1 9.00 -11.06 14.68
N LYS A 2 9.21 -9.80 15.10
CA LYS A 2 8.66 -8.63 14.41
C LYS A 2 9.75 -7.96 13.57
N ILE A 3 9.40 -7.54 12.38
CA ILE A 3 10.24 -6.76 11.46
C ILE A 3 9.59 -5.39 11.32
N THR A 4 10.41 -4.33 11.42
CA THR A 4 9.97 -2.94 11.25
C THR A 4 10.87 -2.25 10.24
N LEU A 5 10.29 -1.81 9.13
CA LEU A 5 10.99 -1.16 8.03
C LEU A 5 10.61 0.33 8.00
N ASP A 6 11.60 1.19 7.85
CA ASP A 6 11.42 2.57 7.40
C ASP A 6 11.23 2.56 5.89
N ILE A 7 10.04 2.96 5.44
CA ILE A 7 9.62 2.92 4.04
C ILE A 7 9.32 4.33 3.48
N GLU A 8 9.77 5.38 4.16
CA GLU A 8 9.55 6.78 3.74
C GLU A 8 10.00 7.02 2.28
N GLU A 9 11.13 6.42 1.91
CA GLU A 9 11.78 6.55 0.60
C GLU A 9 11.61 5.30 -0.29
N ALA A 10 10.80 4.34 0.17
CA ALA A 10 10.65 3.03 -0.45
C ALA A 10 9.20 2.54 -0.29
N PHE A 11 8.22 3.44 -0.41
CA PHE A 11 6.82 3.09 -0.24
C PHE A 11 6.33 2.12 -1.33
N GLY A 12 6.99 2.16 -2.49
CA GLY A 12 6.74 1.28 -3.65
C GLY A 12 7.03 -0.20 -3.40
N VAL A 13 7.73 -0.54 -2.32
CA VAL A 13 7.96 -1.94 -1.94
C VAL A 13 6.71 -2.68 -1.50
N ILE A 14 5.63 -1.94 -1.21
CA ILE A 14 4.32 -2.53 -0.93
C ILE A 14 3.63 -2.78 -2.27
N ASP A 15 3.88 -3.94 -2.88
CA ASP A 15 3.19 -4.32 -4.10
C ASP A 15 1.82 -4.92 -3.74
N TYR A 16 0.83 -4.03 -3.65
CA TYR A 16 -0.55 -4.35 -3.30
C TYR A 16 -1.53 -4.24 -4.48
N ASP A 17 -1.15 -3.59 -5.58
CA ASP A 17 -1.99 -3.43 -6.76
C ASP A 17 -1.59 -4.45 -7.83
N ASN A 18 -2.20 -5.63 -7.73
CA ASN A 18 -2.12 -6.67 -8.75
C ASN A 18 -0.74 -7.33 -8.94
N ALA A 19 0.06 -7.43 -7.87
CA ALA A 19 1.26 -8.26 -7.74
C ALA A 19 0.97 -9.73 -8.15
N GLY A 20 1.02 -10.04 -9.45
CA GLY A 20 0.66 -11.36 -9.98
C GLY A 20 -0.79 -11.79 -9.74
N GLY A 21 -1.73 -10.85 -9.56
CA GLY A 21 -3.14 -11.18 -9.27
C GLY A 21 -3.49 -11.37 -7.80
N LEU A 22 -2.59 -10.99 -6.87
CA LEU A 22 -2.85 -11.02 -5.43
C LEU A 22 -3.97 -10.04 -5.04
N ILE A 23 -4.90 -10.51 -4.20
CA ILE A 23 -5.99 -9.70 -3.66
C ILE A 23 -5.58 -9.13 -2.31
N SER A 24 -5.19 -7.86 -2.33
CA SER A 24 -4.83 -7.07 -1.15
C SER A 24 -6.05 -6.43 -0.51
N HIS A 25 -5.99 -6.19 0.81
CA HIS A 25 -7.03 -5.44 1.52
C HIS A 25 -6.40 -4.37 2.40
N ILE A 26 -7.08 -3.23 2.46
CA ILE A 26 -6.72 -2.09 3.31
C ILE A 26 -7.87 -1.88 4.30
N ASP A 27 -7.56 -1.89 5.58
CA ASP A 27 -8.48 -1.54 6.66
C ASP A 27 -8.08 -0.18 7.23
N ILE A 28 -8.97 0.79 7.01
CA ILE A 28 -8.76 2.20 7.33
C ILE A 28 -10.08 2.87 7.70
N ALA A 29 -10.04 3.69 8.76
CA ALA A 29 -11.17 4.53 9.15
C ALA A 29 -11.08 5.89 8.45
N LEU A 30 -12.02 6.21 7.55
CA LEU A 30 -12.05 7.52 6.86
C LEU A 30 -12.66 8.62 7.74
N THR A 31 -12.00 8.98 8.82
CA THR A 31 -12.48 9.96 9.79
C THR A 31 -11.38 10.94 10.17
N GLU A 32 -11.74 12.08 10.77
CA GLU A 32 -10.76 13.02 11.34
C GLU A 32 -9.78 12.33 12.33
N LYS A 33 -10.24 11.28 13.02
CA LYS A 33 -9.37 10.47 13.91
C LYS A 33 -8.23 9.77 13.18
N PHE A 34 -8.39 9.47 11.89
CA PHE A 34 -7.31 8.88 11.11
C PHE A 34 -6.23 9.92 10.79
N TYR A 35 -6.58 11.20 10.61
CA TYR A 35 -5.59 12.27 10.53
C TYR A 35 -4.77 12.38 11.83
N GLU A 36 -5.41 12.23 12.99
CA GLU A 36 -4.74 12.24 14.30
C GLU A 36 -3.89 10.98 14.57
N THR A 37 -4.32 9.83 14.05
CA THR A 37 -3.67 8.52 14.26
C THR A 37 -3.55 7.75 12.94
N PRO A 38 -2.62 8.16 12.06
CA PRO A 38 -2.55 7.70 10.67
C PRO A 38 -1.92 6.30 10.58
N LYS A 39 -2.71 5.30 10.95
CA LYS A 39 -2.35 3.89 10.93
C LYS A 39 -3.25 3.13 9.96
N ILE A 40 -2.62 2.31 9.15
CA ILE A 40 -3.27 1.58 8.07
C ILE A 40 -2.90 0.12 8.21
N LYS A 41 -3.90 -0.75 8.32
CA LYS A 41 -3.66 -2.17 8.26
C LYS A 41 -3.78 -2.62 6.82
N ILE A 42 -2.74 -3.29 6.33
CA ILE A 42 -2.74 -3.90 4.99
C ILE A 42 -2.57 -5.41 5.13
N THR A 43 -3.26 -6.16 4.29
CA THR A 43 -3.19 -7.61 4.26
C THR A 43 -2.98 -8.11 2.85
N ASN A 44 -2.19 -9.17 2.71
CA ASN A 44 -1.81 -9.80 1.44
C ASN A 44 -1.17 -8.82 0.45
N PHE A 45 0.12 -8.55 0.61
CA PHE A 45 0.91 -7.83 -0.38
C PHE A 45 2.26 -8.52 -0.55
N ILE A 46 2.91 -8.30 -1.69
CA ILE A 46 4.30 -8.72 -1.88
C ILE A 46 5.19 -7.59 -1.39
N LEU A 47 6.05 -7.88 -0.41
CA LEU A 47 7.13 -6.99 -0.03
C LEU A 47 8.25 -7.15 -1.07
N ASN A 48 8.36 -6.17 -1.95
CA ASN A 48 9.37 -6.16 -2.98
C ASN A 48 10.74 -5.82 -2.37
N THR A 49 11.71 -6.72 -2.46
CA THR A 49 13.05 -6.53 -1.88
C THR A 49 14.04 -5.93 -2.87
N ILE A 50 13.58 -5.27 -3.93
CA ILE A 50 14.46 -4.68 -4.97
C ILE A 50 15.15 -3.40 -4.49
N ASP A 51 14.58 -2.70 -3.50
CA ASP A 51 15.12 -1.44 -3.01
C ASP A 51 16.24 -1.66 -1.98
N GLU A 52 17.42 -1.09 -2.27
CA GLU A 52 18.63 -1.17 -1.43
C GLU A 52 18.37 -0.74 0.04
N PRO A 53 17.58 0.32 0.33
CA PRO A 53 17.22 0.66 1.70
C PRO A 53 16.43 -0.43 2.45
N ILE A 54 15.67 -1.26 1.74
CA ILE A 54 14.89 -2.35 2.35
C ILE A 54 15.78 -3.58 2.55
N ILE A 55 16.63 -3.90 1.57
CA ILE A 55 17.62 -4.98 1.66
C ILE A 55 18.50 -4.79 2.90
N GLU A 56 19.04 -3.59 3.11
CA GLU A 56 19.92 -3.30 4.25
C GLU A 56 19.18 -3.50 5.58
N GLN A 57 17.95 -2.97 5.68
CA GLN A 57 17.13 -3.10 6.89
C GLN A 57 16.76 -4.54 7.20
N LEU A 58 16.39 -5.33 6.19
CA LEU A 58 16.09 -6.75 6.35
C LEU A 58 17.33 -7.56 6.74
N THR A 59 18.48 -7.28 6.13
CA THR A 59 19.74 -7.95 6.46
C THR A 59 20.12 -7.69 7.92
N ASN A 60 20.05 -6.44 8.36
CA ASN A 60 20.41 -6.04 9.72
C ASN A 60 19.45 -6.58 10.79
N GLN A 61 18.16 -6.68 10.49
CA GLN A 61 17.16 -7.11 11.47
C GLN A 61 16.92 -8.62 11.44
N ALA A 62 16.88 -9.22 10.25
CA ALA A 62 16.24 -10.52 10.03
C ALA A 62 17.14 -11.59 9.40
N SER A 63 18.44 -11.34 9.20
CA SER A 63 19.41 -12.31 8.66
C SER A 63 19.31 -13.74 9.27
N PRO A 64 19.01 -13.95 10.56
CA PRO A 64 18.84 -15.31 11.10
C PRO A 64 17.56 -16.04 10.66
N VAL A 65 16.56 -15.31 10.15
CA VAL A 65 15.19 -15.80 9.89
C VAL A 65 14.81 -15.68 8.42
N ILE A 66 15.41 -14.75 7.68
CA ILE A 66 15.24 -14.57 6.24
C ILE A 66 16.60 -14.84 5.58
N PRO A 67 16.72 -15.91 4.78
CA PRO A 67 17.95 -16.20 4.05
C PRO A 67 18.35 -15.07 3.11
N GLU A 68 19.65 -14.83 2.94
CA GLU A 68 20.17 -13.80 2.01
C GLU A 68 19.63 -13.99 0.58
N SER A 69 19.45 -15.22 0.12
CA SER A 69 18.89 -15.52 -1.20
C SER A 69 17.45 -15.02 -1.37
N ILE A 70 16.68 -14.93 -0.28
CA ILE A 70 15.32 -14.36 -0.31
C ILE A 70 15.39 -12.84 -0.37
N ILE A 71 16.37 -12.23 0.32
CA ILE A 71 16.55 -10.79 0.32
C ILE A 71 17.03 -10.32 -1.06
N SER A 72 17.89 -11.08 -1.74
CA SER A 72 18.45 -10.70 -3.04
C SER A 72 17.51 -10.93 -4.22
N ASP A 73 16.87 -12.11 -4.29
CA ASP A 73 16.18 -12.57 -5.50
C ASP A 73 14.84 -13.26 -5.22
N GLY A 74 14.40 -13.29 -3.96
CA GLY A 74 13.15 -13.94 -3.56
C GLY A 74 11.97 -12.97 -3.44
N PHE A 75 10.86 -13.51 -2.97
CA PHE A 75 9.65 -12.77 -2.67
C PHE A 75 9.26 -13.00 -1.22
N ILE A 76 8.73 -11.95 -0.58
CA ILE A 76 8.16 -12.04 0.75
C ILE A 76 6.67 -11.71 0.65
N LEU A 77 5.81 -12.73 0.70
CA LEU A 77 4.37 -12.54 0.77
C LEU A 77 3.99 -12.23 2.22
N VAL A 78 3.54 -11.01 2.49
CA VAL A 78 3.14 -10.56 3.82
C VAL A 78 1.61 -10.63 3.95
N LYS A 79 1.13 -11.49 4.85
CA LYS A 79 -0.30 -11.71 5.11
C LYS A 79 -0.93 -10.58 5.89
N SER A 80 -0.19 -9.92 6.78
CA SER A 80 -0.69 -8.79 7.57
C SER A 80 0.45 -7.88 8.01
N ALA A 81 0.30 -6.58 7.79
CA ALA A 81 1.20 -5.55 8.28
C ALA A 81 0.44 -4.30 8.74
N LEU A 82 1.14 -3.47 9.52
CA LEU A 82 0.70 -2.16 9.94
C LEU A 82 1.63 -1.11 9.31
N ILE A 83 1.06 -0.17 8.56
CA ILE A 83 1.74 1.03 8.11
C ILE A 83 1.40 2.14 9.11
N GLU A 84 2.41 2.79 9.67
CA GLU A 84 2.27 3.88 10.62
C GLU A 84 3.00 5.11 10.08
N PHE A 85 2.25 6.18 9.83
CA PHE A 85 2.82 7.49 9.62
C PHE A 85 3.07 8.11 10.99
N GLU A 86 4.24 8.68 11.22
CA GLU A 86 4.53 9.33 12.51
C GLU A 86 3.63 10.56 12.73
N GLU A 87 3.40 11.33 11.67
CA GLU A 87 2.51 12.49 11.62
C GLU A 87 2.07 12.71 10.16
N LEU A 88 0.91 13.32 9.94
CA LEU A 88 0.49 13.79 8.61
C LEU A 88 0.52 15.32 8.56
N ASP A 89 1.23 15.85 7.57
CA ASP A 89 1.16 17.26 7.22
C ASP A 89 -0.19 17.59 6.58
N ARG A 90 -0.70 16.66 5.75
CA ARG A 90 -1.99 16.77 5.07
C ARG A 90 -2.56 15.39 4.75
N LEU A 91 -3.88 15.31 4.77
CA LEU A 91 -4.66 14.18 4.29
C LEU A 91 -5.70 14.69 3.29
N GLU A 92 -5.75 14.09 2.11
CA GLU A 92 -6.89 14.20 1.21
C GLU A 92 -7.52 12.83 1.03
N SER A 93 -8.85 12.79 1.08
CA SER A 93 -9.62 11.57 0.84
C SER A 93 -10.72 11.81 -0.16
N GLU A 94 -10.89 10.88 -1.08
CA GLU A 94 -12.03 10.83 -1.99
C GLU A 94 -12.78 9.52 -1.79
N LEU A 95 -14.10 9.62 -1.61
CA LEU A 95 -15.02 8.48 -1.63
C LEU A 95 -15.96 8.66 -2.82
N SER A 96 -15.94 7.68 -3.72
CA SER A 96 -16.81 7.64 -4.89
C SER A 96 -17.75 6.44 -4.80
N ILE A 97 -19.04 6.65 -5.05
CA ILE A 97 -20.10 5.65 -5.07
C ILE A 97 -20.74 5.66 -6.45
N GLN A 98 -20.73 4.52 -7.13
CA GLN A 98 -21.30 4.32 -8.46
C GLN A 98 -22.54 3.42 -8.37
N ILE A 99 -23.69 3.95 -8.80
CA ILE A 99 -24.98 3.25 -8.84
C ILE A 99 -25.49 3.24 -10.29
N GLY A 100 -25.38 2.10 -10.98
CA GLY A 100 -25.64 2.06 -12.42
C GLY A 100 -24.67 3.00 -13.17
N ASP A 101 -25.22 3.94 -13.93
CA ASP A 101 -24.45 4.96 -14.66
C ASP A 101 -24.14 6.23 -13.83
N ASN A 102 -24.73 6.37 -12.64
CA ASN A 102 -24.55 7.57 -11.81
C ASN A 102 -23.34 7.41 -10.86
N LYS A 103 -22.43 8.40 -10.88
CA LYS A 103 -21.30 8.52 -9.94
C LYS A 103 -21.56 9.66 -8.95
N HIS A 104 -21.47 9.39 -7.66
CA HIS A 104 -21.46 10.39 -6.61
C HIS A 104 -20.09 10.38 -5.92
N THR A 105 -19.45 11.54 -5.83
CA THR A 105 -18.13 11.68 -5.22
C THR A 105 -18.19 12.70 -4.09
N THR A 106 -17.60 12.34 -2.94
CA THR A 106 -17.35 13.26 -1.83
C THR A 106 -15.85 13.33 -1.58
N GLN A 107 -15.37 14.55 -1.33
CA GLN A 107 -13.97 14.83 -1.06
C GLN A 107 -13.84 15.47 0.32
N SER A 108 -12.76 15.17 1.01
CA SER A 108 -12.44 15.75 2.31
C SER A 108 -10.95 15.98 2.41
N SER A 109 -10.58 17.03 3.14
CA SER A 109 -9.20 17.45 3.29
C SER A 109 -8.94 18.00 4.68
N TRP A 110 -7.82 17.60 5.27
CA TRP A 110 -7.36 18.04 6.58
C TRP A 110 -5.88 18.40 6.53
N GLY A 111 -5.46 19.30 7.44
CA GLY A 111 -4.07 19.74 7.56
C GLY A 111 -3.73 21.01 6.76
N ARG A 112 -2.43 21.25 6.56
CA ARG A 112 -1.94 22.46 5.87
C ARG A 112 -2.25 22.41 4.37
N LYS A 113 -2.09 23.56 3.68
CA LYS A 113 -2.12 23.59 2.21
C LYS A 113 -0.94 22.82 1.63
N ILE A 114 -1.17 22.20 0.47
CA ILE A 114 -0.11 21.55 -0.32
C ILE A 114 0.93 22.58 -0.76
N GLN A 115 2.19 22.15 -0.81
CA GLN A 115 3.34 22.96 -1.19
C GLN A 115 4.18 22.21 -2.23
N ASN A 116 4.96 22.96 -3.00
CA ASN A 116 5.91 22.36 -3.95
C ASN A 116 6.89 21.42 -3.23
N ASN A 117 7.17 20.29 -3.87
CA ASN A 117 8.01 19.20 -3.36
C ASN A 117 7.40 18.37 -2.21
N ASP A 118 6.12 18.56 -1.89
CA ASP A 118 5.43 17.61 -1.01
C ASP A 118 5.46 16.20 -1.62
N ARG A 119 5.83 15.22 -0.80
CA ARG A 119 5.74 13.79 -1.13
C ARG A 119 4.33 13.31 -0.87
N ILE A 120 3.70 12.77 -1.91
CA ILE A 120 2.34 12.25 -1.86
C ILE A 120 2.40 10.72 -1.92
N TYR A 121 1.95 10.09 -0.84
CA TYR A 121 1.78 8.65 -0.72
C TYR A 121 0.32 8.31 -1.05
N ASP A 122 0.13 7.69 -2.21
CA ASP A 122 -1.19 7.31 -2.70
C ASP A 122 -1.56 5.91 -2.20
N LEU A 123 -2.73 5.80 -1.57
CA LEU A 123 -3.33 4.54 -1.15
C LEU A 123 -4.80 4.54 -1.55
N GLY A 124 -5.28 3.43 -2.10
CA GLY A 124 -6.65 3.36 -2.54
C GLY A 124 -7.12 1.94 -2.74
N GLY A 125 -8.43 1.81 -2.89
CA GLY A 125 -9.06 0.52 -3.10
C GLY A 125 -10.48 0.67 -3.60
N LYS A 126 -11.03 -0.44 -4.09
CA LYS A 126 -12.40 -0.51 -4.58
C LYS A 126 -13.13 -1.67 -3.93
N LEU A 127 -14.33 -1.40 -3.45
CA LEU A 127 -15.30 -2.40 -3.06
C LEU A 127 -16.30 -2.58 -4.21
N LEU A 128 -16.25 -3.74 -4.84
CA LEU A 128 -17.09 -4.09 -5.99
C LEU A 128 -18.34 -4.86 -5.53
N PHE A 129 -19.17 -4.21 -4.73
CA PHE A 129 -20.57 -4.59 -4.57
C PHE A 129 -21.45 -3.61 -5.34
N ASN A 130 -22.74 -3.87 -5.51
CA ASN A 130 -23.66 -2.82 -5.97
C ASN A 130 -24.26 -2.15 -4.73
N PRO A 131 -23.98 -0.85 -4.48
CA PRO A 131 -23.26 0.10 -5.33
C PRO A 131 -21.73 -0.03 -5.27
N ASN A 132 -21.05 0.26 -6.38
CA ASN A 132 -19.60 0.18 -6.52
C ASN A 132 -18.97 1.32 -5.71
N ILE A 133 -18.13 1.04 -4.73
CA ILE A 133 -17.49 2.06 -3.90
C ILE A 133 -15.99 2.09 -4.17
N SER A 134 -15.41 3.25 -4.37
CA SER A 134 -13.95 3.43 -4.43
C SER A 134 -13.49 4.48 -3.44
N ILE A 135 -12.33 4.23 -2.82
CA ILE A 135 -11.67 5.13 -1.88
C ILE A 135 -10.30 5.45 -2.45
N LYS A 136 -9.94 6.74 -2.43
CA LYS A 136 -8.59 7.22 -2.70
C LYS A 136 -8.12 8.08 -1.55
N LEU A 137 -6.86 7.90 -1.15
CA LEU A 137 -6.20 8.63 -0.10
C LEU A 137 -4.87 9.16 -0.62
N CYS A 138 -4.67 10.45 -0.42
CA CYS A 138 -3.40 11.12 -0.62
C CYS A 138 -2.88 11.52 0.75
N LEU A 139 -1.83 10.85 1.20
CA LEU A 139 -1.19 11.09 2.49
C LEU A 139 0.07 11.90 2.23
N ILE A 140 0.25 13.03 2.93
CA ILE A 140 1.45 13.85 2.81
C ILE A 140 2.10 13.93 4.18
N THR A 141 3.38 13.62 4.21
CA THR A 141 4.20 13.72 5.41
C THR A 141 5.64 14.06 5.05
N SER A 142 6.28 14.82 5.94
CA SER A 142 7.71 15.05 6.02
C SER A 142 8.37 14.21 7.12
N LYS A 143 7.62 13.28 7.72
CA LYS A 143 8.06 12.39 8.79
C LYS A 143 8.18 10.96 8.30
N LYS A 144 8.74 10.12 9.17
CA LYS A 144 8.97 8.70 8.92
C LYS A 144 7.66 7.94 8.70
N ILE A 145 7.74 6.95 7.83
CA ILE A 145 6.68 5.96 7.58
C ILE A 145 7.24 4.59 7.93
N LYS A 146 6.55 3.87 8.81
CA LYS A 146 6.98 2.55 9.27
C LYS A 146 6.05 1.47 8.77
N LEU A 147 6.61 0.41 8.22
CA LEU A 147 5.91 -0.85 7.94
C LEU A 147 6.34 -1.89 8.97
N THR A 148 5.39 -2.40 9.74
CA THR A 148 5.65 -3.45 10.74
C THR A 148 4.85 -4.71 10.45
N TYR A 149 5.52 -5.86 10.41
CA TYR A 149 4.89 -7.16 10.26
C TYR A 149 5.56 -8.22 11.13
N SER A 150 4.87 -9.34 11.34
CA SER A 150 5.42 -10.51 12.02
C SER A 150 6.02 -11.46 10.99
N THR A 151 7.15 -12.08 11.29
CA THR A 151 7.69 -13.19 10.48
C THR A 151 6.74 -14.37 10.39
N ASN A 152 5.81 -14.52 11.35
CA ASN A 152 4.77 -15.56 11.29
C ASN A 152 3.63 -15.19 10.33
N ASP A 153 3.51 -13.91 9.98
CA ASP A 153 2.57 -13.38 9.00
C ASP A 153 3.26 -13.13 7.65
N ALA A 154 4.38 -13.82 7.39
CA ALA A 154 5.12 -13.73 6.14
C ALA A 154 5.46 -15.14 5.61
N ILE A 155 5.46 -15.28 4.29
CA ILE A 155 5.90 -16.47 3.58
C ILE A 155 7.09 -16.06 2.71
N LEU A 156 8.20 -16.79 2.85
CA LEU A 156 9.40 -16.61 2.05
C LEU A 156 9.32 -17.53 0.85
N ILE A 157 9.56 -16.99 -0.34
CA ILE A 157 9.35 -17.67 -1.61
C ILE A 157 10.58 -17.44 -2.48
N ASP A 158 11.23 -18.50 -2.93
CA ASP A 158 12.48 -18.46 -3.70
C ASP A 158 12.27 -18.67 -5.20
N SER A 159 11.04 -18.94 -5.65
CA SER A 159 10.73 -19.19 -7.06
C SER A 159 9.41 -18.56 -7.48
N TYR A 160 9.32 -18.16 -8.75
CA TYR A 160 8.11 -17.60 -9.34
C TYR A 160 6.94 -18.61 -9.40
N THR A 161 7.27 -19.90 -9.57
CA THR A 161 6.27 -20.98 -9.58
C THR A 161 5.60 -21.10 -8.21
N ASP A 162 6.40 -21.07 -7.14
CA ASP A 162 5.88 -21.13 -5.77
C ASP A 162 5.14 -19.84 -5.40
N LEU A 163 5.57 -18.70 -5.92
CA LEU A 163 4.87 -17.43 -5.77
C LEU A 163 3.44 -17.52 -6.33
N THR A 164 3.30 -18.03 -7.55
CA THR A 164 1.98 -18.19 -8.17
C THR A 164 1.09 -19.10 -7.33
N HIS A 165 1.62 -20.21 -6.82
CA HIS A 165 0.89 -21.14 -5.97
C HIS A 165 0.42 -20.49 -4.66
N GLU A 166 1.30 -19.78 -3.96
CA GLU A 166 0.95 -19.12 -2.70
C GLU A 166 0.00 -17.93 -2.90
N ILE A 167 0.08 -17.21 -4.03
CA ILE A 167 -0.91 -16.19 -4.42
C ILE A 167 -2.30 -16.84 -4.60
N GLU A 168 -2.40 -17.93 -5.35
CA GLU A 168 -3.67 -18.64 -5.55
C GLU A 168 -4.29 -19.09 -4.23
N LYS A 169 -3.47 -19.65 -3.34
CA LYS A 169 -3.89 -20.09 -2.02
C LYS A 169 -4.31 -18.93 -1.13
N ALA A 170 -3.54 -17.84 -1.08
CA ALA A 170 -3.88 -16.63 -0.33
C ALA A 170 -5.21 -16.04 -0.82
N ASN A 171 -5.42 -16.01 -2.14
CA ASN A 171 -6.69 -15.59 -2.75
C ASN A 171 -7.85 -16.53 -2.40
N GLN A 172 -7.64 -17.85 -2.37
CA GLN A 172 -8.67 -18.83 -1.97
C GLN A 172 -9.04 -18.73 -0.49
N GLU A 173 -8.05 -18.61 0.41
CA GLU A 173 -8.24 -18.37 1.84
C GLU A 173 -9.11 -17.11 2.07
N MET A 174 -8.95 -16.11 1.21
CA MET A 174 -9.68 -14.85 1.28
C MET A 174 -11.07 -14.90 0.62
N LYS A 175 -11.25 -15.69 -0.46
CA LYS A 175 -12.58 -15.94 -1.07
C LYS A 175 -13.57 -16.56 -0.08
N ASN A 176 -13.08 -17.34 0.88
CA ASN A 176 -13.91 -17.90 1.96
C ASN A 176 -14.35 -16.85 3.01
N LYS A 177 -13.78 -15.64 2.98
CA LYS A 177 -14.11 -14.52 3.88
C LYS A 177 -14.88 -13.39 3.19
N THR A 178 -14.75 -13.23 1.87
CA THR A 178 -15.46 -12.20 1.10
C THR A 178 -15.72 -12.66 -0.33
N SER A 179 -16.98 -12.61 -0.76
CA SER A 179 -17.44 -12.99 -2.09
C SER A 179 -17.34 -11.83 -3.08
N SER A 180 -16.17 -11.52 -3.63
CA SER A 180 -16.09 -10.78 -4.89
C SER A 180 -14.72 -10.92 -5.55
N THR A 181 -14.72 -10.92 -6.88
CA THR A 181 -13.55 -10.96 -7.76
C THR A 181 -12.86 -9.58 -7.73
N PRO A 182 -11.52 -9.49 -7.66
CA PRO A 182 -10.83 -8.21 -7.77
C PRO A 182 -11.03 -7.61 -9.17
N ALA A 183 -11.26 -6.30 -9.24
CA ALA A 183 -11.09 -5.53 -10.47
C ALA A 183 -10.17 -4.34 -10.20
N THR A 184 -9.17 -4.18 -11.06
CA THR A 184 -8.17 -3.10 -11.10
C THR A 184 -8.82 -1.74 -11.33
N LEU A 185 -8.42 -0.70 -10.58
CA LEU A 185 -8.63 0.71 -10.92
C LEU A 185 -7.64 1.64 -10.21
N PHE A 186 -6.96 2.49 -10.99
CA PHE A 186 -6.69 3.89 -10.64
C PHE A 186 -6.94 4.78 -11.84
N ASP A 187 -7.58 5.93 -11.61
CA ASP A 187 -7.80 6.97 -12.62
C ASP A 187 -6.57 7.90 -12.65
N ILE A 188 -5.79 7.77 -13.73
CA ILE A 188 -4.45 8.32 -13.90
C ILE A 188 -4.50 9.80 -14.36
N GLU A 189 -5.67 10.29 -14.81
CA GLU A 189 -5.76 11.60 -15.48
C GLU A 189 -5.62 12.79 -14.53
N VAL A 190 -6.01 12.66 -13.25
CA VAL A 190 -5.84 13.73 -12.25
C VAL A 190 -4.40 13.82 -11.73
N ILE A 191 -3.72 12.68 -11.59
CA ILE A 191 -2.33 12.63 -11.09
C ILE A 191 -1.35 13.19 -12.14
N LYS A 192 -1.54 12.86 -13.41
CA LYS A 192 -0.62 13.22 -14.52
C LYS A 192 -0.43 14.73 -14.74
N ASN A 193 -1.38 15.57 -14.35
CA ASN A 193 -1.34 16.99 -14.70
C ASN A 193 -0.58 17.86 -13.69
N HIS A 194 -0.37 17.39 -12.46
CA HIS A 194 0.23 18.20 -11.37
C HIS A 194 1.28 17.46 -10.52
N THR A 195 1.63 16.22 -10.88
CA THR A 195 2.63 15.45 -10.15
C THR A 195 3.60 14.75 -11.10
N LYS A 196 4.85 14.59 -10.65
CA LYS A 196 5.83 13.71 -11.28
C LYS A 196 6.00 12.47 -10.40
N SER A 197 5.74 11.31 -10.96
CA SER A 197 5.92 10.04 -10.26
C SER A 197 7.41 9.75 -10.05
N ASP A 198 7.76 9.36 -8.83
CA ASP A 198 9.00 8.66 -8.50
C ASP A 198 8.63 7.19 -8.28
N SER A 199 8.47 6.46 -9.38
CA SER A 199 7.93 5.09 -9.40
C SER A 199 8.76 4.13 -8.57
N ASP A 200 10.07 4.35 -8.53
CA ASP A 200 11.02 3.50 -7.81
C ASP A 200 10.80 3.63 -6.30
N LYS A 201 10.43 4.84 -5.82
CA LYS A 201 10.18 5.10 -4.40
C LYS A 201 8.71 4.98 -3.99
N GLY A 202 7.81 4.84 -4.96
CA GLY A 202 6.36 4.68 -4.75
C GLY A 202 5.64 5.88 -4.15
N TYR A 203 6.15 7.09 -4.41
CA TYR A 203 5.43 8.34 -4.10
C TYR A 203 5.44 9.28 -5.30
N ASN A 204 4.53 10.25 -5.30
CA ASN A 204 4.45 11.31 -6.31
C ASN A 204 5.00 12.63 -5.72
N ILE A 205 5.72 13.41 -6.54
CA ILE A 205 6.19 14.75 -6.16
C ILE A 205 5.26 15.79 -6.78
N TYR A 206 4.73 16.68 -5.95
CA TYR A 206 3.86 17.78 -6.39
C TYR A 206 4.64 18.95 -7.00
N PHE A 207 4.13 19.49 -8.11
CA PHE A 207 4.59 20.74 -8.71
C PHE A 207 3.39 21.61 -9.11
N GLU A 208 3.37 22.84 -8.61
CA GLU A 208 2.43 23.87 -9.05
C GLU A 208 2.83 24.34 -10.45
N SER A 209 1.91 24.21 -11.41
CA SER A 209 2.06 24.61 -12.82
C SER A 209 1.81 26.10 -13.03
#